data_AF-K2BI33-F1
#
_entry.id   AF-K2BI33-F1
#
_cell.length_a   1.000
_cell.length_b   1.000
_cell.length_c   1.000
_cell.angle_alpha   90.00
_cell.angle_beta   90.00
_cell.angle_gamma   90.00
#
_symmetry.space_group_name_H-M   'P 1'
#
loop_
_entity.id
_entity.type
_entity.pdbx_description
1 polymer ?
#
loop_
_entity_poly.entity_id
_entity_poly.type
_entity_poly.pdbx_seq_one_letter_code
_entity_poly.pdbx_strand_id
1 'polypeptide(L)'
;MAAMPVNASVIVAGDLLSFGDITAEALVSRIELAEPDAYADMRAAMQGKWVSQDDPQSTLDFTGSEVTDGYGGETMAVSVATYADSCPGGAPIGPVMFKQEMGGDPMDLPCFALVDITPERMELSYVGRGNTLVYVRP
;
A
#
# COMPACT_ATOMS: atom_id res chain seq x y z
N MET A 1 23.26 -13.22 5.51
CA MET A 1 22.28 -12.70 4.54
C MET A 1 22.52 -11.21 4.45
N ALA A 2 22.78 -10.65 3.26
CA ALA A 2 22.77 -9.20 3.10
C ALA A 2 21.37 -8.70 3.49
N ALA A 3 21.28 -7.59 4.23
CA ALA A 3 19.99 -7.03 4.60
C ALA A 3 19.28 -6.56 3.33
N MET A 4 18.05 -7.03 3.10
CA MET A 4 17.22 -6.53 2.00
C MET A 4 16.86 -5.07 2.27
N PRO A 5 16.72 -4.23 1.23
CA PRO A 5 16.21 -2.88 1.40
C PRO A 5 14.82 -2.89 2.05
N VAL A 6 14.57 -1.93 2.93
CA VAL A 6 13.23 -1.74 3.51
C VAL A 6 12.25 -1.45 2.36
N ASN A 7 11.09 -2.11 2.36
CA ASN A 7 10.04 -2.02 1.33
C ASN A 7 10.40 -2.57 -0.05
N ALA A 8 11.47 -3.37 -0.16
CA ALA A 8 11.77 -4.05 -1.41
C ALA A 8 10.66 -5.03 -1.78
N SER A 9 10.25 -5.00 -3.05
CA SER A 9 9.39 -6.05 -3.59
C SER A 9 10.16 -7.38 -3.59
N VAL A 10 9.50 -8.46 -3.19
CA VAL A 10 10.10 -9.79 -3.10
C VAL A 10 9.24 -10.84 -3.78
N ILE A 11 9.91 -11.83 -4.36
CA ILE A 11 9.30 -13.08 -4.79
C ILE A 11 9.57 -14.11 -3.70
N VAL A 12 8.50 -14.68 -3.15
CA VAL A 12 8.56 -15.78 -2.19
C VAL A 12 8.21 -17.06 -2.93
N ALA A 13 9.13 -18.04 -2.92
CA ALA A 13 8.93 -19.35 -3.49
C ALA A 13 8.99 -20.43 -2.41
N GLY A 14 8.21 -21.49 -2.59
CA GLY A 14 8.04 -22.53 -1.60
C GLY A 14 7.04 -23.59 -2.03
N ASP A 15 6.81 -24.53 -1.12
CA ASP A 15 5.81 -25.59 -1.29
C ASP A 15 4.60 -25.30 -0.43
N LEU A 16 3.41 -25.41 -1.01
CA LEU A 16 2.15 -25.36 -0.27
C LEU A 16 1.97 -26.69 0.48
N LEU A 17 1.97 -26.65 1.81
CA LEU A 17 1.82 -27.83 2.66
C LEU A 17 0.35 -28.15 2.93
N SER A 18 -0.44 -27.10 3.18
CA SER A 18 -1.86 -27.19 3.49
C SER A 18 -2.59 -25.95 2.98
N PHE A 19 -3.83 -26.13 2.54
CA PHE A 19 -4.73 -25.06 2.18
C PHE A 19 -6.14 -25.41 2.67
N GLY A 20 -6.70 -24.53 3.50
CA GLY A 20 -8.08 -24.60 3.98
C GLY A 20 -8.91 -23.44 3.44
N ASP A 21 -10.07 -23.17 4.05
CA ASP A 21 -11.03 -22.17 3.56
C ASP A 21 -10.40 -20.77 3.39
N ILE A 22 -9.64 -20.30 4.38
CA ILE A 22 -9.01 -18.96 4.37
C ILE A 22 -7.54 -18.95 4.82
N THR A 23 -6.94 -20.13 5.04
CA THR A 23 -5.57 -20.25 5.54
C THR A 23 -4.73 -21.14 4.64
N ALA A 24 -3.47 -20.76 4.48
CA ALA A 24 -2.47 -21.52 3.75
C ALA A 24 -1.24 -21.71 4.63
N GLU A 25 -0.71 -22.93 4.67
CA GLU A 25 0.58 -23.23 5.28
C GLU A 25 1.56 -23.53 4.15
N ALA A 26 2.68 -22.81 4.13
CA ALA A 26 3.70 -22.96 3.09
C ALA A 26 5.09 -23.12 3.71
N LEU A 27 5.89 -24.01 3.14
CA LEU A 27 7.33 -24.10 3.40
C LEU A 27 8.06 -23.13 2.48
N VAL A 28 8.55 -22.02 3.04
CA VAL A 28 9.34 -21.04 2.29
C VAL A 28 10.73 -21.62 2.01
N SER A 29 11.06 -21.79 0.73
CA SER A 29 12.36 -22.30 0.29
C SER A 29 13.28 -21.20 -0.24
N ARG A 30 12.71 -20.08 -0.73
CA ARG A 30 13.47 -18.94 -1.24
C ARG A 30 12.72 -17.63 -1.09
N ILE A 31 13.48 -16.57 -0.82
CA ILE A 31 13.04 -15.18 -0.93
C ILE A 31 14.09 -14.44 -1.75
N GLU A 32 13.68 -13.78 -2.83
CA GLU A 32 14.55 -12.99 -3.70
C GLU A 32 13.90 -11.65 -4.06
N LEU A 33 14.70 -10.66 -4.45
CA LEU A 33 14.18 -9.37 -4.87
C LEU A 33 13.41 -9.51 -6.19
N ALA A 34 12.23 -8.90 -6.25
CA ALA A 34 11.46 -8.79 -7.48
C ALA A 34 11.99 -7.59 -8.28
N GLU A 35 12.84 -7.86 -9.27
CA GLU A 35 13.44 -6.84 -10.13
C GLU A 35 12.88 -6.93 -11.57
N PRO A 36 12.62 -5.78 -12.25
CA PRO A 36 12.73 -4.42 -11.73
C PRO A 36 11.55 -4.03 -10.84
N ASP A 37 11.82 -3.22 -9.82
CA ASP A 37 10.80 -2.69 -8.92
C ASP A 37 10.37 -1.28 -9.33
N ALA A 38 9.37 -1.21 -10.23
CA ALA A 38 8.90 0.05 -10.82
C ALA A 38 8.36 1.08 -9.80
N TYR A 39 8.02 0.63 -8.58
CA TYR A 39 7.41 1.49 -7.56
C TYR A 39 8.31 1.71 -6.34
N ALA A 40 9.58 1.29 -6.37
CA ALA A 40 10.49 1.39 -5.23
C ALA A 40 10.59 2.83 -4.69
N ASP A 41 10.81 3.82 -5.56
CA ASP A 41 10.95 5.23 -5.17
C ASP A 41 9.65 5.80 -4.59
N MET A 42 8.50 5.48 -5.19
CA MET A 42 7.19 5.89 -4.68
C MET A 42 6.91 5.27 -3.31
N ARG A 43 7.14 3.96 -3.16
CA ARG A 43 6.93 3.27 -1.87
C ARG A 43 7.86 3.84 -0.80
N ALA A 44 9.11 4.15 -1.14
CA ALA A 44 10.07 4.76 -0.23
C ALA A 44 9.62 6.17 0.20
N ALA A 45 9.18 7.00 -0.75
CA ALA A 45 8.70 8.35 -0.47
C ALA A 45 7.46 8.35 0.43
N MET A 46 6.56 7.39 0.27
CA MET A 46 5.33 7.28 1.07
C MET A 46 5.55 6.82 2.51
N GLN A 47 6.70 6.27 2.89
CA GLN A 47 6.89 5.74 4.24
C GLN A 47 6.73 6.80 5.33
N GLY A 48 6.29 6.37 6.52
CA GLY A 48 6.13 7.20 7.71
C GLY A 48 4.78 7.92 7.77
N LYS A 49 4.72 8.92 8.66
CA LYS A 49 3.49 9.67 8.96
C LYS A 49 3.21 10.79 7.97
N TRP A 50 1.92 11.00 7.77
CA TRP A 50 1.32 11.98 6.86
C TRP A 50 0.05 12.57 7.47
N VAL A 51 -0.16 13.86 7.26
CA VAL A 51 -1.34 14.59 7.73
C VAL A 51 -2.01 15.25 6.53
N SER A 52 -3.33 15.16 6.43
CA SER A 52 -4.07 15.81 5.36
C SER A 52 -3.92 17.33 5.45
N GLN A 53 -3.67 17.96 4.31
CA GLN A 53 -3.58 19.41 4.19
C GLN A 53 -4.93 20.10 4.42
N ASP A 54 -6.03 19.45 4.06
CA ASP A 54 -7.39 20.00 4.15
C ASP A 54 -8.07 19.69 5.49
N ASP A 55 -7.66 18.61 6.15
CA ASP A 55 -8.21 18.16 7.44
C ASP A 55 -7.10 17.61 8.35
N PRO A 56 -6.59 18.41 9.31
CA PRO A 56 -5.53 17.99 10.23
C PRO A 56 -5.89 16.79 11.11
N GLN A 57 -7.16 16.42 11.23
CA GLN A 57 -7.55 15.23 11.98
C GLN A 57 -7.31 13.94 11.19
N SER A 58 -7.25 14.00 9.86
CA SER A 58 -7.01 12.84 8.98
C SER A 58 -5.51 12.59 8.81
N THR A 59 -5.08 11.39 9.17
CA THR A 59 -3.67 10.98 9.10
C THR A 59 -3.50 9.64 8.41
N LEU A 60 -2.35 9.45 7.78
CA LEU A 60 -1.89 8.15 7.27
C LEU A 60 -0.52 7.84 7.87
N ASP A 61 -0.26 6.57 8.17
CA ASP A 61 1.06 6.09 8.57
C ASP A 61 1.41 4.84 7.77
N PHE A 62 2.48 4.92 6.98
CA PHE A 62 2.95 3.83 6.13
C PHE A 62 4.16 3.17 6.78
N THR A 63 4.07 1.87 7.05
CA THR A 63 5.20 1.05 7.51
C THR A 63 5.24 -0.24 6.70
N GLY A 64 6.23 -0.37 5.81
CA GLY A 64 6.18 -1.50 4.88
C GLY A 64 5.12 -1.27 3.81
N SER A 65 4.34 -2.33 3.60
CA SER A 65 3.08 -2.29 2.87
C SER A 65 1.88 -2.00 3.79
N GLU A 66 2.06 -1.92 5.11
CA GLU A 66 0.97 -1.61 6.02
C GLU A 66 0.67 -0.10 5.98
N VAL A 67 -0.62 0.23 5.97
CA VAL A 67 -1.13 1.59 6.06
C VAL A 67 -2.11 1.65 7.22
N THR A 68 -1.83 2.53 8.17
CA THR A 68 -2.78 2.86 9.23
C THR A 68 -3.48 4.18 8.88
N ASP A 69 -4.79 4.11 8.73
CA ASP A 69 -5.66 5.27 8.56
C ASP A 69 -6.10 5.76 9.95
N GLY A 70 -5.89 7.04 10.24
CA GLY A 70 -6.23 7.66 11.51
C GLY A 70 -7.16 8.86 11.36
N TYR A 71 -8.03 9.06 12.34
CA TYR A 71 -8.90 10.21 12.43
C TYR A 71 -9.04 10.69 13.87
N GLY A 72 -8.77 11.97 14.13
CA GLY A 72 -8.94 12.55 15.48
C GLY A 72 -8.06 11.91 16.56
N GLY A 73 -6.95 11.28 16.17
CA GLY A 73 -6.03 10.55 17.06
C GLY A 73 -6.41 9.08 17.29
N GLU A 74 -7.50 8.60 16.72
CA GLU A 74 -7.93 7.21 16.77
C GLU A 74 -7.54 6.47 15.49
N THR A 75 -7.22 5.18 15.62
CA THR A 75 -7.00 4.29 14.47
C THR A 75 -8.34 3.87 13.90
N MET A 76 -8.57 4.17 12.63
CA MET A 76 -9.81 3.85 11.94
C MET A 76 -9.72 2.52 11.20
N ALA A 77 -8.59 2.28 10.52
CA ALA A 77 -8.36 1.06 9.78
C ALA A 77 -6.85 0.75 9.69
N VAL A 78 -6.55 -0.53 9.55
CA VAL A 78 -5.21 -1.01 9.18
C VAL A 78 -5.36 -1.82 7.91
N SER A 79 -4.59 -1.48 6.89
CA SER A 79 -4.70 -2.07 5.56
C SER A 79 -3.35 -2.47 5.01
N VAL A 80 -3.36 -3.38 4.04
CA VAL A 80 -2.19 -3.68 3.20
C VAL A 80 -2.33 -2.92 1.88
N ALA A 81 -1.36 -2.07 1.57
CA ALA A 81 -1.25 -1.36 0.30
C ALA A 81 -0.55 -2.21 -0.75
N THR A 82 -1.16 -2.25 -1.94
CA THR A 82 -0.60 -2.87 -3.14
C THR A 82 -0.47 -1.82 -4.24
N TYR A 83 0.63 -1.87 -4.99
CA TYR A 83 0.99 -0.93 -6.03
C TYR A 83 0.93 -1.61 -7.40
N ALA A 84 0.32 -0.95 -8.38
CA ALA A 84 0.12 -1.49 -9.73
C ALA A 84 -0.10 -0.34 -10.75
N ASP A 85 -0.28 -0.68 -12.03
CA ASP A 85 -0.63 0.28 -13.09
C ASP A 85 -2.15 0.40 -13.34
N SER A 86 -2.95 -0.40 -12.63
CA SER A 86 -4.40 -0.46 -12.76
C SER A 86 -5.05 -0.83 -11.43
N CYS A 87 -6.23 -0.27 -11.16
CA CYS A 87 -7.08 -0.77 -10.08
C CYS A 87 -7.55 -2.21 -10.38
N PRO A 88 -7.91 -3.00 -9.35
CA PRO A 88 -8.47 -4.33 -9.53
C PRO A 88 -9.64 -4.34 -10.52
N GLY A 89 -9.54 -5.16 -11.57
CA GLY A 89 -10.57 -5.28 -12.62
C GLY A 89 -10.67 -4.09 -13.60
N GLY A 90 -9.80 -3.09 -13.49
CA GLY A 90 -9.77 -1.90 -14.33
C GLY A 90 -8.76 -1.95 -15.48
N ALA A 91 -8.87 -0.99 -16.40
CA ALA A 91 -7.83 -0.74 -17.40
C ALA A 91 -6.63 0.01 -16.77
N PRO A 92 -5.42 -0.08 -17.36
CA PRO A 92 -4.28 0.70 -16.90
C PRO A 92 -4.52 2.21 -16.98
N ILE A 93 -4.27 2.90 -15.88
CA ILE A 93 -4.40 4.37 -15.77
C ILE A 93 -3.12 5.03 -15.24
N GLY A 94 -2.04 4.27 -15.13
CA GLY A 94 -0.80 4.68 -14.50
C GLY A 94 -0.71 4.18 -13.06
N PRO A 95 0.31 4.64 -12.30
CA PRO A 95 0.56 4.15 -10.95
C PRO A 95 -0.65 4.36 -10.02
N VAL A 96 -1.10 3.27 -9.41
CA VAL A 96 -2.15 3.25 -8.41
C VAL A 96 -1.66 2.56 -7.14
N MET A 97 -2.34 2.87 -6.04
CA MET A 97 -2.26 2.13 -4.80
C MET A 97 -3.68 1.76 -4.37
N PHE A 98 -3.93 0.49 -4.12
CA PHE A 98 -5.17 0.03 -3.51
C PHE A 98 -4.90 -0.61 -2.17
N LYS A 99 -5.84 -0.42 -1.24
CA LYS A 99 -5.74 -0.89 0.13
C LYS A 99 -6.69 -2.07 0.32
N GLN A 100 -6.21 -3.14 0.95
CA GLN A 100 -7.06 -4.18 1.52
C GLN A 100 -7.08 -4.02 3.03
N GLU A 101 -8.24 -3.70 3.60
CA GLU A 101 -8.39 -3.63 5.06
C GLU A 101 -8.23 -5.02 5.68
N MET A 102 -7.43 -5.09 6.76
CA MET A 102 -7.21 -6.32 7.50
C MET A 102 -8.49 -6.73 8.23
N GLY A 103 -9.06 -7.89 7.86
CA GLY A 103 -10.33 -8.36 8.41
C GLY A 103 -11.58 -7.72 7.79
N GLY A 104 -11.41 -6.85 6.79
CA GLY A 104 -12.50 -6.29 5.99
C GLY A 104 -12.99 -7.23 4.89
N ASP A 105 -13.95 -6.76 4.09
CA ASP A 105 -14.42 -7.49 2.90
C ASP A 105 -13.29 -7.56 1.85
N PRO A 106 -12.94 -8.75 1.33
CA PRO A 106 -11.92 -8.87 0.27
C PRO A 106 -12.30 -8.21 -1.05
N MET A 107 -13.58 -7.85 -1.23
CA MET A 107 -14.06 -7.12 -2.41
C MET A 107 -13.95 -5.60 -2.25
N ASP A 108 -13.77 -5.10 -1.01
CA ASP A 108 -13.61 -3.68 -0.73
C ASP A 108 -12.14 -3.27 -0.85
N LEU A 109 -11.77 -2.89 -2.07
CA LEU A 109 -10.41 -2.48 -2.44
C LEU A 109 -10.38 -1.02 -2.87
N PRO A 110 -10.49 -0.04 -1.93
CA PRO A 110 -10.39 1.37 -2.27
C PRO A 110 -9.08 1.64 -3.00
N CYS A 111 -9.20 2.16 -4.21
CA CYS A 111 -8.09 2.37 -5.13
C CYS A 111 -7.84 3.86 -5.36
N PHE A 112 -6.58 4.26 -5.31
CA PHE A 112 -6.13 5.64 -5.46
C PHE A 112 -5.10 5.73 -6.58
N ALA A 113 -5.30 6.67 -7.50
CA ALA A 113 -4.23 7.08 -8.40
C ALA A 113 -3.17 7.85 -7.60
N LEU A 114 -1.91 7.52 -7.83
CA LEU A 114 -0.75 8.20 -7.26
C LEU A 114 -0.43 9.40 -8.16
N VAL A 115 -0.97 10.57 -7.83
CA VAL A 115 -0.90 11.75 -8.70
C VAL A 115 0.48 12.39 -8.66
N ASP A 116 0.97 12.66 -7.45
CA ASP A 116 2.33 13.17 -7.20
C ASP A 116 2.81 12.66 -5.84
N ILE A 117 3.98 12.02 -5.83
CA ILE A 117 4.54 11.37 -4.65
C ILE A 117 5.99 11.82 -4.51
N THR A 118 6.23 12.65 -3.49
CA THR A 118 7.53 13.19 -3.13
C THR A 118 7.80 12.93 -1.66
N PRO A 119 9.03 13.14 -1.16
CA PRO A 119 9.33 12.94 0.26
C PRO A 119 8.53 13.86 1.19
N GLU A 120 8.08 15.03 0.72
CA GLU A 120 7.36 16.03 1.54
C GLU A 120 5.86 16.16 1.23
N ARG A 121 5.40 15.63 0.09
CA ARG A 121 4.03 15.78 -0.40
C ARG A 121 3.53 14.49 -1.06
N MET A 122 2.32 14.09 -0.70
CA MET A 122 1.62 12.93 -1.24
C MET A 122 0.24 13.33 -1.74
N GLU A 123 0.00 13.20 -3.05
CA GLU A 123 -1.29 13.47 -3.69
C GLU A 123 -1.92 12.17 -4.18
N LEU A 124 -3.11 11.86 -3.67
CA LEU A 124 -3.86 10.65 -3.95
C LEU A 124 -5.23 11.02 -4.53
N SER A 125 -5.63 10.45 -5.67
CA SER A 125 -6.98 10.66 -6.21
C SER A 125 -7.80 9.38 -6.14
N TYR A 126 -8.94 9.41 -5.46
CA TYR A 126 -9.79 8.23 -5.34
C TYR A 126 -10.42 7.85 -6.69
N VAL A 127 -10.11 6.66 -7.18
CA VAL A 127 -10.56 6.16 -8.47
C VAL A 127 -12.04 5.76 -8.33
N GLY A 128 -12.92 6.67 -8.78
CA GLY A 128 -14.38 6.54 -8.66
C GLY A 128 -15.07 7.84 -8.26
N ARG A 129 -14.37 8.74 -7.56
CA ARG A 129 -14.88 10.07 -7.18
C ARG A 129 -14.06 11.23 -7.75
N GLY A 130 -12.76 11.02 -7.98
CA GLY A 130 -11.86 12.00 -8.62
C GLY A 130 -11.44 13.18 -7.75
N ASN A 131 -11.78 13.19 -6.45
CA ASN A 131 -11.22 14.17 -5.53
C ASN A 131 -9.77 13.82 -5.20
N THR A 132 -8.88 14.81 -5.32
CA THR A 132 -7.48 14.69 -4.91
C THR A 132 -7.37 15.01 -3.42
N LEU A 133 -6.83 14.07 -2.66
CA LEU A 133 -6.43 14.21 -1.28
C LEU A 133 -4.95 14.59 -1.25
N VAL A 134 -4.61 15.63 -0.52
CA VAL A 134 -3.24 16.11 -0.37
C VAL A 134 -2.80 15.87 1.06
N TYR A 135 -1.67 15.17 1.22
CA TYR A 135 -1.04 14.94 2.50
C TYR A 135 0.37 15.53 2.52
N VAL A 136 0.76 16.04 3.68
CA VAL A 136 2.09 16.60 3.96
C VAL A 136 2.70 15.93 5.18
N ARG A 137 4.00 16.10 5.36
CA ARG A 137 4.67 15.66 6.59
C ARG A 137 4.19 16.49 7.80
N PRO A 138 4.00 15.87 8.98
CA PRO A 138 3.64 16.57 10.21
C PRO A 138 4.74 17.53 10.69
#